data_AF-A0AAJ1XCB8-F1
#
_entry.id   AF-A0AAJ1XCB8-F1
#
_cell.length_a   1.000
_cell.length_b   1.000
_cell.length_c   1.000
_cell.angle_alpha   90.00
_cell.angle_beta   90.00
_cell.angle_gamma   90.00
#
_symmetry.space_group_name_H-M   'P 1'
#
loop_
_entity.id
_entity.type
_entity.pdbx_description
1 polymer ?
#
loop_
_entity_poly.entity_id
_entity_poly.type
_entity_poly.pdbx_seq_one_letter_code
_entity_poly.pdbx_strand_id
1 'polypeptide(L)'
;LQASRDEDRSYTEIADAIRSHSNQPTEDVRQLWRRLVLNLLITNVDDHLQNHGFLHVERGLWRLAPAFDINPFPDKDRESKTWLSEQDGPITDVHMLVARAQYFALDETQALAVL
;
A
#
# COMPACT_ATOMS: atom_id res chain seq x y z
N LEU A 1 -6.44 12.61 -0.93
CA LEU A 1 -6.25 12.35 0.51
C LEU A 1 -5.25 13.39 1.02
N GLN A 2 -5.68 14.37 1.80
CA GLN A 2 -4.76 15.21 2.55
C GLN A 2 -4.75 14.65 3.97
N ALA A 3 -3.57 14.31 4.48
CA ALA A 3 -3.38 13.85 5.84
C ALA A 3 -2.17 14.56 6.45
N SER A 4 -2.29 14.96 7.71
CA SER A 4 -1.12 15.35 8.49
C SER A 4 -0.25 14.11 8.76
N ARG A 5 1.04 14.30 9.06
CA ARG A 5 1.93 13.15 9.35
C ARG A 5 1.52 12.34 10.58
N ASP A 6 0.70 12.91 11.45
CA ASP A 6 0.30 12.32 12.74
C ASP A 6 -1.11 11.73 12.72
N GLU A 7 -1.76 11.67 11.55
CA GLU A 7 -3.09 11.09 11.41
C GLU A 7 -2.98 9.64 10.92
N ASP A 8 -3.60 8.71 11.65
CA ASP A 8 -3.62 7.30 11.26
C ASP A 8 -4.47 7.15 9.98
N ARG A 9 -3.79 6.74 8.91
CA ARG A 9 -4.39 6.45 7.60
C ARG A 9 -4.00 5.05 7.19
N SER A 10 -4.81 4.44 6.32
CA SER A 10 -4.62 3.04 5.95
C SER A 10 -4.45 2.79 4.46
N TYR A 11 -3.73 1.71 4.14
CA TYR A 11 -3.59 1.23 2.77
C TYR A 11 -4.94 0.88 2.14
N THR A 12 -5.92 0.42 2.93
CA THR A 12 -7.28 0.21 2.45
C THR A 12 -7.92 1.49 1.92
N GLU A 13 -7.67 2.65 2.55
CA GLU A 13 -8.18 3.94 2.04
C GLU A 13 -7.50 4.35 0.73
N ILE A 14 -6.21 4.05 0.56
CA ILE A 14 -5.51 4.29 -0.72
C ILE A 14 -6.11 3.39 -1.81
N ALA A 15 -6.38 2.11 -1.49
CA ALA A 15 -7.00 1.19 -2.43
C ALA A 15 -8.41 1.65 -2.83
N ASP A 16 -9.20 2.19 -1.91
CA ASP A 16 -10.50 2.79 -2.22
C ASP A 16 -10.38 4.03 -3.09
N ALA A 17 -9.42 4.91 -2.80
CA ALA A 17 -9.14 6.06 -3.66
C ALA A 17 -8.73 5.64 -5.08
N ILE A 18 -7.92 4.59 -5.21
CA ILE A 18 -7.55 3.98 -6.51
C ILE A 18 -8.80 3.48 -7.23
N ARG A 19 -9.69 2.74 -6.56
CA ARG A 19 -10.92 2.22 -7.18
C ARG A 19 -11.80 3.32 -7.76
N SER A 20 -11.90 4.45 -7.05
CA SER A 20 -12.77 5.55 -7.45
C SER A 20 -12.17 6.46 -8.53
N HIS A 21 -10.84 6.58 -8.61
CA HIS A 21 -10.20 7.63 -9.42
C HIS A 21 -9.15 7.12 -10.42
N SER A 22 -8.77 5.85 -10.35
CA SER A 22 -7.75 5.31 -11.26
C SER A 22 -8.33 5.00 -12.64
N ASN A 23 -7.52 5.27 -13.68
CA ASN A 23 -7.79 4.80 -15.04
C ASN A 23 -7.61 3.27 -15.20
N GLN A 24 -6.88 2.61 -14.29
CA GLN A 24 -6.69 1.15 -14.27
C GLN A 24 -6.72 0.63 -12.83
N PRO A 25 -7.89 0.63 -12.17
CA PRO A 25 -7.99 0.43 -10.73
C PRO A 25 -7.46 -0.94 -10.27
N THR A 26 -7.78 -2.02 -10.99
CA THR A 26 -7.31 -3.38 -10.65
C THR A 26 -5.79 -3.50 -10.72
N GLU A 27 -5.15 -2.93 -11.75
CA GLU A 27 -3.70 -2.96 -11.86
C GLU A 27 -3.04 -2.14 -10.75
N ASP A 28 -3.57 -0.95 -10.49
CA ASP A 28 -2.99 -0.04 -9.50
C ASP A 28 -3.13 -0.56 -8.07
N VAL A 29 -4.25 -1.20 -7.68
CA VAL A 29 -4.36 -1.84 -6.34
C VAL A 29 -3.43 -3.05 -6.21
N ARG A 30 -3.19 -3.80 -7.29
CA ARG A 30 -2.21 -4.90 -7.31
C ARG A 30 -0.77 -4.39 -7.23
N GLN A 31 -0.49 -3.23 -7.81
CA GLN A 31 0.81 -2.56 -7.63
C GLN A 31 0.97 -2.01 -6.22
N LEU A 32 -0.11 -1.49 -5.61
CA LEU A 32 -0.10 -1.09 -4.21
C LEU A 32 0.24 -2.27 -3.31
N TRP A 33 -0.42 -3.43 -3.49
CA TRP A 33 -0.10 -4.67 -2.77
C TRP A 33 1.39 -5.03 -2.80
N ARG A 34 2.01 -5.01 -3.99
CA ARG A 34 3.45 -5.28 -4.15
C ARG A 34 4.32 -4.34 -3.30
N ARG A 35 3.89 -3.09 -3.09
CA ARG A 35 4.59 -2.12 -2.23
C ARG A 35 4.44 -2.46 -0.76
N LEU A 36 3.26 -2.89 -0.29
CA LEU A 36 3.09 -3.35 1.10
C LEU A 36 4.02 -4.52 1.39
N VAL A 37 4.05 -5.50 0.48
CA VAL A 37 4.95 -6.67 0.58
C VAL A 37 6.41 -6.22 0.62
N LEU A 38 6.84 -5.38 -0.32
CA LEU A 38 8.22 -4.91 -0.37
C LEU A 38 8.60 -4.13 0.89
N ASN A 39 7.75 -3.20 1.35
CA ASN A 39 7.99 -2.40 2.55
C ASN A 39 8.17 -3.31 3.78
N LEU A 40 7.30 -4.30 3.96
CA LEU A 40 7.44 -5.27 5.05
C LEU A 40 8.76 -6.06 4.95
N LEU A 41 9.07 -6.63 3.77
CA LEU A 41 10.21 -7.54 3.60
C LEU A 41 11.55 -6.83 3.82
N ILE A 42 11.68 -5.57 3.40
CA ILE A 42 12.91 -4.79 3.58
C ILE A 42 12.94 -3.98 4.88
N THR A 43 11.89 -4.10 5.71
CA THR A 43 11.74 -3.31 6.95
C THR A 43 11.76 -1.80 6.64
N ASN A 44 11.02 -1.38 5.61
CA ASN A 44 10.78 0.04 5.35
C ASN A 44 9.70 0.57 6.30
N VAL A 45 10.13 1.13 7.42
CA VAL A 45 9.24 1.70 8.45
C VAL A 45 8.95 3.19 8.26
N ASP A 46 9.29 3.75 7.09
CA ASP A 46 9.03 5.15 6.74
C ASP A 46 7.98 5.26 5.62
N ASP A 47 7.05 4.30 5.55
CA ASP A 47 6.06 4.14 4.49
C ASP A 47 4.81 5.02 4.68
N HIS A 48 5.01 6.31 4.90
CA HIS A 48 3.92 7.26 5.13
C HIS A 48 3.03 7.45 3.89
N LEU A 49 1.78 7.88 4.10
CA LEU A 49 0.81 8.17 3.03
C LEU A 49 1.38 9.09 1.94
N GLN A 50 2.23 10.05 2.32
CA GLN A 50 2.85 11.01 1.40
C GLN A 50 3.83 10.35 0.40
N ASN A 51 4.29 9.12 0.67
CA ASN A 51 5.15 8.35 -0.22
C ASN A 51 4.36 7.61 -1.32
N HIS A 52 3.05 7.85 -1.40
CA HIS A 52 2.18 7.35 -2.46
C HIS A 52 1.72 8.49 -3.38
N GLY A 53 2.42 8.64 -4.51
CA GLY A 53 2.07 9.60 -5.55
C GLY A 53 1.11 9.05 -6.60
N PHE A 54 0.37 9.97 -7.25
CA PHE A 54 -0.52 9.67 -8.37
C PHE A 54 -0.23 10.61 -9.53
N LEU A 55 -0.23 10.08 -10.76
CA LEU A 55 -0.05 10.84 -11.98
C LEU A 55 -1.40 11.04 -12.67
N HIS A 56 -1.72 12.27 -13.04
CA HIS A 56 -2.89 12.56 -13.86
C HIS A 56 -2.66 12.00 -15.27
N VAL A 57 -3.63 11.28 -15.81
CA VAL A 57 -3.56 10.73 -17.16
C VAL A 57 -4.46 11.52 -18.09
N GLU A 58 -5.77 11.36 -17.97
CA GLU A 58 -6.74 12.07 -18.79
C GLU A 58 -8.11 12.09 -18.10
N ARG A 59 -8.96 13.06 -18.47
CA ARG A 59 -10.38 13.10 -18.07
C ARG A 59 -10.60 13.05 -16.55
N GLY A 60 -9.65 13.60 -15.77
CA GLY A 60 -9.71 13.57 -14.31
C GLY A 60 -9.36 12.21 -13.68
N LEU A 61 -8.92 11.24 -14.48
CA LEU A 61 -8.45 9.94 -14.02
C LEU A 61 -6.94 9.94 -13.77
N TRP A 62 -6.54 9.14 -12.79
CA TRP A 62 -5.18 9.09 -12.29
C TRP A 62 -4.59 7.69 -12.44
N ARG A 63 -3.29 7.56 -12.23
CA ARG A 63 -2.58 6.28 -12.10
C ARG A 63 -1.65 6.34 -10.92
N LEU A 64 -1.48 5.22 -10.23
CA LEU A 64 -0.46 5.11 -9.20
C LEU A 64 0.92 5.39 -9.82
N ALA A 65 1.62 6.41 -9.30
CA ALA A 65 2.96 6.77 -9.79
C ALA A 65 3.96 5.64 -9.52
N PRO A 66 5.07 5.53 -10.26
CA PRO A 66 6.18 4.64 -9.90
C PRO A 66 6.56 4.80 -8.42
N ALA A 67 7.02 3.72 -7.78
CA ALA A 67 7.40 3.79 -6.37
C ALA A 67 8.65 4.67 -6.18
N PHE A 68 8.68 5.41 -5.08
CA PHE A 68 9.78 6.30 -4.69
C PHE A 68 9.94 6.29 -3.17
N ASP A 69 11.05 6.83 -2.68
CA ASP A 69 11.37 6.93 -1.25
C ASP A 69 11.28 5.58 -0.50
N ILE A 70 11.94 4.56 -1.07
CA ILE A 70 12.01 3.22 -0.50
C ILE A 70 13.36 3.07 0.19
N ASN A 71 13.35 2.96 1.52
CA ASN A 71 14.57 2.86 2.33
C ASN A 71 14.49 1.64 3.27
N PRO A 72 15.48 0.72 3.26
CA PRO A 72 15.51 -0.39 4.21
C PRO A 72 16.01 0.04 5.59
N PHE A 73 15.37 -0.44 6.66
CA PHE A 73 15.81 -0.22 8.05
C PHE A 73 16.01 -1.56 8.78
N PRO A 74 17.08 -2.32 8.47
CA PRO A 74 17.27 -3.68 8.99
C PRO A 74 17.42 -3.73 10.52
N ASP A 75 17.80 -2.63 11.16
CA ASP A 75 18.02 -2.54 12.60
C ASP A 75 16.75 -2.13 13.39
N LYS A 76 15.60 -1.99 12.74
CA LYS A 76 14.32 -1.62 13.37
C LYS A 76 13.35 -2.80 13.40
N ASP A 77 12.36 -2.70 14.29
CA ASP A 77 11.22 -3.61 14.27
C ASP A 77 10.41 -3.42 13.00
N ARG A 78 9.86 -4.50 12.46
CA ARG A 78 8.97 -4.48 11.29
C ARG A 78 7.59 -4.00 11.71
N GLU A 79 7.39 -2.71 11.66
CA GLU A 79 6.09 -2.08 11.91
C GLU A 79 5.89 -0.93 10.91
N SER A 80 4.85 -1.02 10.09
CA SER A 80 4.53 0.04 9.13
C SER A 80 3.98 1.29 9.81
N LYS A 81 4.23 2.45 9.23
CA LYS A 81 3.62 3.72 9.64
C LYS A 81 2.21 3.85 9.12
N THR A 82 1.99 3.50 7.86
CA THR A 82 0.64 3.43 7.29
C THR A 82 0.01 2.11 7.70
N TRP A 83 -1.19 2.16 8.28
CA TRP A 83 -1.89 0.95 8.74
C TRP A 83 -2.34 0.10 7.55
N LEU A 84 -2.48 -1.20 7.76
CA LEU A 84 -3.12 -2.07 6.77
C LEU A 84 -4.59 -1.64 6.56
N SER A 85 -5.32 -1.58 7.67
CA SER A 85 -6.70 -1.08 7.77
C SER A 85 -6.96 -0.53 9.17
N GLU A 86 -8.07 0.18 9.37
CA GLU A 86 -8.51 0.65 10.69
C GLU A 86 -8.68 -0.50 11.71
N GLN A 87 -8.99 -1.72 11.25
CA GLN A 87 -9.20 -2.86 12.15
C GLN A 87 -7.92 -3.65 12.43
N ASP A 88 -6.96 -3.62 11.50
CA ASP A 88 -5.72 -4.41 11.62
C ASP A 88 -4.58 -3.62 12.26
N GLY A 89 -4.55 -2.29 12.08
CA GLY A 89 -3.45 -1.45 12.55
C GLY A 89 -2.18 -1.57 11.69
N PRO A 90 -0.99 -1.32 12.27
CA PRO A 90 0.29 -1.47 11.60
C PRO A 90 0.53 -2.89 11.06
N ILE A 91 1.24 -2.98 9.92
CA ILE A 91 1.65 -4.26 9.33
C ILE A 91 2.92 -4.72 10.02
N THR A 92 2.87 -5.89 10.66
CA THR A 92 4.03 -6.49 11.35
C THR A 92 4.50 -7.82 10.76
N ASP A 93 3.64 -8.50 10.00
CA ASP A 93 3.98 -9.79 9.39
C ASP A 93 3.19 -10.10 8.11
N VAL A 94 3.61 -11.15 7.42
CA VAL A 94 3.11 -11.54 6.10
C VAL A 94 1.68 -12.09 6.15
N HIS A 95 1.26 -12.73 7.24
CA HIS A 95 -0.08 -13.31 7.35
C HIS A 95 -1.16 -12.23 7.37
N MET A 96 -0.89 -11.09 8.03
CA MET A 96 -1.77 -9.92 8.01
C MET A 96 -2.03 -9.46 6.58
N LEU A 97 -0.96 -9.34 5.78
CA LEU A 97 -1.08 -8.99 4.37
C LEU A 97 -1.96 -10.02 3.66
N VAL A 98 -1.57 -11.30 3.70
CA VAL A 98 -2.26 -12.36 2.92
C VAL A 98 -3.75 -12.43 3.27
N ALA A 99 -4.11 -12.26 4.55
CA ALA A 99 -5.50 -12.20 5.01
C ALA A 99 -6.33 -11.07 4.37
N ARG A 100 -5.69 -9.99 3.90
CA ARG A 100 -6.34 -8.86 3.21
C ARG A 100 -6.05 -8.82 1.70
N ALA A 101 -5.42 -9.83 1.11
CA ALA A 101 -5.06 -9.85 -0.31
C ALA A 101 -6.24 -9.61 -1.25
N GLN A 102 -7.43 -10.12 -0.92
CA GLN A 102 -8.65 -9.90 -1.71
C GLN A 102 -9.03 -8.43 -1.81
N TYR A 103 -8.69 -7.63 -0.80
CA TYR A 103 -8.86 -6.17 -0.82
C TYR A 103 -7.93 -5.50 -1.85
N PHE A 104 -6.93 -6.19 -2.37
CA PHE A 104 -6.05 -5.70 -3.44
C PHE A 104 -6.28 -6.46 -4.77
N ALA A 105 -7.46 -7.04 -4.94
CA ALA A 105 -7.87 -7.79 -6.12
C ALA A 105 -6.96 -8.99 -6.45
N LEU A 106 -6.48 -9.65 -5.39
CA LEU A 106 -5.67 -10.87 -5.46
C LEU A 106 -6.35 -11.99 -4.67
N ASP A 107 -6.40 -13.18 -5.24
CA ASP A 107 -6.62 -14.38 -4.43
C ASP A 107 -5.33 -14.78 -3.68
N GLU A 108 -5.44 -15.75 -2.78
CA GLU A 108 -4.31 -16.21 -1.97
C GLU A 108 -3.14 -16.74 -2.83
N THR A 109 -3.43 -17.45 -3.92
CA THR A 109 -2.37 -17.98 -4.80
C THR A 109 -1.61 -16.85 -5.49
N GLN A 110 -2.33 -15.84 -5.98
CA GLN A 110 -1.74 -14.66 -6.61
C GLN A 110 -0.95 -13.81 -5.60
N ALA A 111 -1.43 -13.71 -4.36
CA ALA A 111 -0.75 -12.99 -3.28
C ALA A 111 0.57 -13.67 -2.90
N LEU A 112 0.56 -15.00 -2.73
CA LEU A 112 1.73 -15.81 -2.41
C LEU A 112 2.77 -15.81 -3.54
N ALA A 113 2.35 -15.69 -4.81
CA ALA A 113 3.28 -15.61 -5.94
C ALA A 113 4.12 -14.32 -5.98
N VAL A 114 3.80 -13.32 -5.16
CA VAL A 114 4.53 -12.05 -5.05
C VAL A 114 5.58 -12.08 -3.92
N LEU A 115 5.42 -12.97 -2.94
CA LEU A 115 6.33 -13.19 -1.81
C LEU A 115 7.53 -14.04 -2.23
#